data_AF-K2L9I3-F1
#
_entry.id   AF-K2L9I3-F1
#
_cell.length_a   1.000
_cell.length_b   1.000
_cell.length_c   1.000
_cell.angle_alpha   90.00
_cell.angle_beta   90.00
_cell.angle_gamma   90.00
#
_symmetry.space_group_name_H-M   'P 1'
#
loop_
_entity.id
_entity.type
_entity.pdbx_description
1 polymer ?
#
loop_
_entity_poly.entity_id
_entity_poly.type
_entity_poly.pdbx_seq_one_letter_code
_entity_poly.pdbx_strand_id
1 'polypeptide(L)'
;MIGVYIISLKESQRRLDTEKLVLESNEKFKGRCVFQIFDAISPKHQDFEKFVQELYDAQSMLKSDWFHSDWCCGELLPQEFGCYLSHYLLWKECVKLNQPVVILEDDVALESNFMQALEDCMKSPFDFVKLFGWYWNFHKTNLRTLPLERDAVESMGETPIEDHVKTEAPETPIENYEVTPPPPNPTQDAQQDCIIETQQEELSEPCKIAPQKTSFNPVIFRKIKRKLNRFIGNILARTEVYKKLVGKYDELTKKYDELTGKYDELTGKYESLLAKETNIKETFWERRADSEEEAFFLEHFYLTSVYVASTAGYYITPKGAKTFIEATERFKIIEPVDMFINNPTYHDVATLTYLPLPVSLNKHCKISTIQNLKKSDISLSGPKKSYLDNLLYDQLNTRKCLKAFHKYSKQYAPLKTPKEV
;
A
#
# COMPACT_ATOMS: atom_id res chain seq x y z
N MET A 1 -31.48 -29.04 -5.41
CA MET A 1 -31.31 -27.58 -5.59
C MET A 1 -30.04 -27.20 -4.88
N ILE A 2 -29.15 -26.48 -5.54
CA ILE A 2 -27.90 -26.04 -4.91
C ILE A 2 -28.16 -24.84 -4.00
N GLY A 3 -27.53 -24.83 -2.82
CA GLY A 3 -27.57 -23.70 -1.89
C GLY A 3 -26.56 -22.62 -2.30
N VAL A 4 -26.99 -21.37 -2.35
CA VAL A 4 -26.15 -20.20 -2.58
C VAL A 4 -26.17 -19.34 -1.31
N TYR A 5 -25.02 -19.20 -0.68
CA TYR A 5 -24.83 -18.47 0.56
C TYR A 5 -24.15 -17.14 0.26
N ILE A 6 -24.77 -16.04 0.65
CA ILE A 6 -24.15 -14.71 0.59
C ILE A 6 -23.67 -14.33 1.99
N ILE A 7 -22.37 -14.13 2.17
CA ILE A 7 -21.76 -13.69 3.42
C ILE A 7 -22.00 -12.19 3.55
N SER A 8 -22.80 -11.78 4.53
CA SER A 8 -23.03 -10.36 4.82
C SER A 8 -23.10 -10.09 6.31
N LEU A 9 -22.44 -9.02 6.76
CA LEU A 9 -22.53 -8.57 8.14
C LEU A 9 -23.95 -8.07 8.44
N LYS A 10 -24.51 -8.49 9.58
CA LYS A 10 -25.89 -8.17 9.97
C LYS A 10 -26.12 -6.66 10.12
N GLU A 11 -25.11 -5.93 10.57
CA GLU A 11 -25.15 -4.49 10.78
C GLU A 11 -24.64 -3.68 9.56
N SER A 12 -24.31 -4.35 8.45
CA SER A 12 -23.83 -3.66 7.24
C SER A 12 -24.96 -2.95 6.51
N GLN A 13 -24.68 -1.75 5.99
CA GLN A 13 -25.63 -1.07 5.10
C GLN A 13 -25.89 -1.88 3.81
N ARG A 14 -24.91 -2.69 3.36
CA ARG A 14 -25.04 -3.59 2.20
C ARG A 14 -26.00 -4.77 2.45
N ARG A 15 -26.36 -5.02 3.71
CA ARG A 15 -27.25 -6.12 4.08
C ARG A 15 -28.61 -6.01 3.40
N LEU A 16 -29.14 -4.81 3.26
CA LEU A 16 -30.43 -4.56 2.59
C LEU A 16 -30.37 -4.89 1.10
N ASP A 17 -29.28 -4.52 0.42
CA ASP A 17 -29.07 -4.87 -0.99
C ASP A 17 -28.91 -6.39 -1.16
N THR A 18 -28.28 -7.05 -0.20
CA THR A 18 -28.17 -8.52 -0.16
C THR A 18 -29.53 -9.19 0.03
N GLU A 19 -30.36 -8.71 0.95
CA GLU A 19 -31.73 -9.22 1.16
C GLU A 19 -32.57 -9.09 -0.10
N LYS A 20 -32.46 -7.95 -0.79
CA LYS A 20 -33.11 -7.74 -2.09
C LYS A 20 -32.61 -8.74 -3.13
N LEU A 21 -31.28 -8.90 -3.26
CA LEU A 21 -30.68 -9.86 -4.20
C LEU A 21 -31.16 -11.29 -3.94
N VAL A 22 -31.26 -11.71 -2.67
CA VAL A 22 -31.77 -13.03 -2.28
C VAL A 22 -33.22 -13.22 -2.72
N LEU A 23 -34.10 -12.24 -2.45
CA LEU A 23 -35.51 -12.31 -2.83
C LEU A 23 -35.67 -12.41 -4.35
N GLU A 24 -35.04 -11.52 -5.10
CA GLU A 24 -35.11 -11.48 -6.56
C GLU A 24 -34.52 -12.75 -7.19
N SER A 25 -33.39 -13.25 -6.67
CA SER A 25 -32.74 -14.45 -7.19
C SER A 25 -33.54 -15.72 -6.89
N ASN A 26 -34.19 -15.81 -5.72
CA ASN A 26 -35.04 -16.95 -5.38
C ASN A 26 -36.30 -17.03 -6.26
N GLU A 27 -36.87 -15.90 -6.67
CA GLU A 27 -37.95 -15.89 -7.66
C GLU A 27 -37.41 -16.22 -9.06
N LYS A 28 -36.31 -15.59 -9.48
CA LYS A 28 -35.72 -15.76 -10.82
C LYS A 28 -35.24 -17.20 -11.08
N PHE A 29 -34.66 -17.86 -10.08
CA PHE A 29 -34.05 -19.18 -10.20
C PHE A 29 -34.81 -20.28 -9.45
N LYS A 30 -36.10 -20.04 -9.21
CA LYS A 30 -37.01 -20.95 -8.51
C LYS A 30 -36.91 -22.38 -9.03
N GLY A 31 -36.69 -23.32 -8.12
CA GLY A 31 -36.57 -24.76 -8.42
C GLY A 31 -35.19 -25.22 -8.88
N ARG A 32 -34.23 -24.30 -9.11
CA ARG A 32 -32.84 -24.64 -9.50
C ARG A 32 -31.85 -24.42 -8.36
N CYS A 33 -31.90 -23.26 -7.72
CA CYS A 33 -31.05 -22.93 -6.56
C CYS A 33 -31.84 -22.18 -5.48
N VAL A 34 -31.26 -22.10 -4.29
CA VAL A 34 -31.83 -21.39 -3.13
C VAL A 34 -30.78 -20.45 -2.59
N PHE A 35 -31.06 -19.15 -2.66
CA PHE A 35 -30.25 -18.09 -2.09
C PHE A 35 -30.62 -17.88 -0.63
N GLN A 36 -29.61 -17.72 0.20
CA GLN A 36 -29.76 -17.38 1.61
C GLN A 36 -28.58 -16.55 2.10
N ILE A 37 -28.81 -15.74 3.12
CA ILE A 37 -27.75 -14.95 3.74
C ILE A 37 -27.11 -15.77 4.86
N PHE A 38 -25.79 -15.72 4.92
CA PHE A 38 -25.01 -16.17 6.05
C PHE A 38 -24.56 -14.94 6.85
N ASP A 39 -24.86 -14.94 8.14
CA ASP A 39 -24.43 -13.86 9.04
C ASP A 39 -22.91 -13.91 9.22
N ALA A 40 -22.21 -12.97 8.60
CA ALA A 40 -20.76 -12.92 8.63
C ALA A 40 -20.23 -12.73 10.05
N ILE A 41 -19.09 -13.34 10.34
CA ILE A 41 -18.41 -13.26 11.62
C ILE A 41 -17.59 -11.97 11.67
N SER A 42 -17.90 -11.11 12.64
CA SER A 42 -17.11 -9.91 12.94
C SER A 42 -16.29 -10.10 14.22
N PRO A 43 -15.30 -9.22 14.48
CA PRO A 43 -14.59 -9.19 15.77
C PRO A 43 -15.49 -8.97 16.99
N LYS A 44 -16.77 -8.60 16.81
CA LYS A 44 -17.76 -8.44 17.90
C LYS A 44 -18.56 -9.72 18.17
N HIS A 45 -18.32 -10.80 17.42
CA HIS A 45 -19.02 -12.06 17.61
C HIS A 45 -18.68 -12.66 18.98
N GLN A 46 -19.67 -13.18 19.70
CA GLN A 46 -19.52 -13.65 21.09
C GLN A 46 -18.42 -14.73 21.28
N ASP A 47 -18.22 -15.56 20.24
CA ASP A 47 -17.24 -16.66 20.23
C ASP A 47 -15.93 -16.28 19.52
N PHE A 48 -15.74 -15.01 19.14
CA PHE A 48 -14.60 -14.59 18.33
C PHE A 48 -13.25 -14.89 19.01
N GLU A 49 -13.10 -14.52 20.29
CA GLU A 49 -11.89 -14.77 21.07
C GLU A 49 -11.61 -16.26 21.22
N LYS A 50 -12.66 -17.08 21.36
CA LYS A 50 -12.53 -18.54 21.41
C LYS A 50 -11.99 -19.08 20.09
N PHE A 51 -12.53 -18.62 18.97
CA PHE A 51 -12.01 -19.02 17.65
C PHE A 51 -10.56 -18.57 17.44
N VAL A 52 -10.19 -17.36 17.89
CA VAL A 52 -8.78 -16.91 17.84
C VAL A 52 -7.90 -17.88 18.62
N GLN A 53 -8.28 -18.27 19.84
CA GLN A 53 -7.48 -19.22 20.64
C GLN A 53 -7.37 -20.61 20.00
N GLU A 54 -8.40 -21.07 19.28
CA GLU A 54 -8.42 -22.40 18.68
C GLU A 54 -7.77 -22.47 17.29
N LEU A 55 -7.93 -21.40 16.49
CA LEU A 55 -7.68 -21.38 15.05
C LEU A 55 -6.64 -20.36 14.62
N TYR A 56 -6.11 -19.49 15.48
CA TYR A 56 -4.99 -18.59 15.15
C TYR A 56 -3.68 -19.10 15.78
N ASP A 57 -2.58 -19.03 15.02
CA ASP A 57 -1.23 -19.24 15.56
C ASP A 57 -0.24 -18.24 14.98
N ALA A 58 0.21 -17.30 15.81
CA ALA A 58 1.16 -16.26 15.42
C ALA A 58 2.53 -16.84 15.01
N GLN A 59 2.95 -17.98 15.55
CA GLN A 59 4.23 -18.59 15.17
C GLN A 59 4.18 -19.22 13.78
N SER A 60 3.07 -19.87 13.44
CA SER A 60 2.84 -20.43 12.10
C SER A 60 2.66 -19.34 11.04
N MET A 61 2.10 -18.18 11.42
CA MET A 61 1.99 -17.01 10.52
C MET A 61 3.35 -16.52 9.99
N LEU A 62 4.44 -16.69 10.74
CA LEU A 62 5.79 -16.34 10.25
C LEU A 62 6.28 -17.17 9.07
N LYS A 63 5.59 -18.27 8.77
CA LYS A 63 5.89 -19.17 7.67
C LYS A 63 4.89 -19.02 6.52
N SER A 64 3.88 -18.16 6.67
CA SER A 64 2.80 -18.02 5.69
C SER A 64 3.26 -17.25 4.46
N ASP A 65 2.61 -17.56 3.35
CA ASP A 65 2.85 -16.88 2.08
C ASP A 65 2.41 -15.41 2.19
N TRP A 66 1.39 -15.11 3.00
CA TRP A 66 1.01 -13.74 3.39
C TRP A 66 2.14 -12.96 4.02
N PHE A 67 2.75 -13.47 5.11
CA PHE A 67 3.76 -12.73 5.87
C PHE A 67 4.95 -12.31 4.99
N HIS A 68 5.32 -13.16 4.03
CA HIS A 68 6.42 -12.87 3.10
C HIS A 68 6.00 -12.03 1.88
N SER A 69 4.71 -11.91 1.56
CA SER A 69 4.24 -11.08 0.45
C SER A 69 4.44 -9.58 0.66
N ASP A 70 4.63 -8.82 -0.42
CA ASP A 70 4.75 -7.35 -0.40
C ASP A 70 3.54 -6.62 0.23
N TRP A 71 2.40 -7.31 0.34
CA TRP A 71 1.14 -6.74 0.80
C TRP A 71 0.93 -6.85 2.31
N CYS A 72 1.67 -7.74 2.96
CA CYS A 72 1.58 -7.87 4.40
C CYS A 72 2.25 -6.68 5.10
N CYS A 73 1.43 -5.83 5.70
CA CYS A 73 1.86 -4.67 6.47
C CYS A 73 2.10 -4.97 7.97
N GLY A 74 2.06 -6.25 8.38
CA GLY A 74 2.26 -6.68 9.77
C GLY A 74 1.53 -7.98 10.12
N GLU A 75 0.39 -7.87 10.79
CA GLU A 75 -0.40 -8.98 11.33
C GLU A 75 -1.65 -9.25 10.47
N LEU A 76 -2.21 -10.45 10.56
CA LEU A 76 -3.58 -10.70 10.11
C LEU A 76 -4.51 -9.81 10.94
N LEU A 77 -5.39 -9.04 10.30
CA LEU A 77 -6.34 -8.19 11.00
C LEU A 77 -7.50 -9.02 11.57
N PRO A 78 -8.11 -8.60 12.70
CA PRO A 78 -9.31 -9.26 13.22
C PRO A 78 -10.45 -9.34 12.20
N GLN A 79 -10.57 -8.36 11.30
CA GLN A 79 -11.56 -8.35 10.21
C GLN A 79 -11.24 -9.42 9.15
N GLU A 80 -9.97 -9.61 8.79
CA GLU A 80 -9.54 -10.67 7.86
C GLU A 80 -9.76 -12.06 8.47
N PHE A 81 -9.48 -12.21 9.77
CA PHE A 81 -9.80 -13.42 10.52
C PHE A 81 -11.30 -13.70 10.55
N GLY A 82 -12.14 -12.68 10.80
CA GLY A 82 -13.60 -12.80 10.74
C GLY A 82 -14.14 -13.17 9.35
N CYS A 83 -13.55 -12.61 8.30
CA CYS A 83 -13.83 -13.00 6.92
C CYS A 83 -13.52 -14.50 6.72
N TYR A 84 -12.29 -14.93 7.03
CA TYR A 84 -11.91 -16.33 6.94
C TYR A 84 -12.85 -17.25 7.72
N LEU A 85 -13.18 -16.91 8.97
CA LEU A 85 -14.10 -17.69 9.79
C LEU A 85 -15.48 -17.85 9.14
N SER A 86 -15.98 -16.82 8.47
CA SER A 86 -17.27 -16.88 7.76
C SER A 86 -17.25 -17.94 6.66
N HIS A 87 -16.18 -17.99 5.86
CA HIS A 87 -15.97 -19.03 4.86
C HIS A 87 -15.78 -20.42 5.49
N TYR A 88 -14.97 -20.52 6.55
CA TYR A 88 -14.72 -21.77 7.26
C TYR A 88 -15.98 -22.41 7.84
N LEU A 89 -16.88 -21.60 8.42
CA LEU A 89 -18.17 -22.09 8.93
C LEU A 89 -19.08 -22.54 7.78
N LEU A 90 -19.07 -21.85 6.64
CA LEU A 90 -19.81 -22.30 5.44
C LEU A 90 -19.22 -23.58 4.84
N TRP A 91 -17.91 -23.80 4.90
CA TRP A 91 -17.32 -25.09 4.54
C TRP A 91 -17.83 -26.21 5.46
N LYS A 92 -17.93 -25.96 6.78
CA LYS A 92 -18.51 -26.92 7.73
C LYS A 92 -19.97 -27.23 7.41
N GLU A 93 -20.75 -26.22 7.06
CA GLU A 93 -22.13 -26.42 6.62
C GLU A 93 -22.21 -27.19 5.29
N CYS A 94 -21.33 -26.94 4.32
CA CYS A 94 -21.25 -27.72 3.08
C CYS A 94 -21.01 -29.22 3.36
N VAL A 95 -20.06 -29.54 4.25
CA VAL A 95 -19.79 -30.93 4.67
C VAL A 95 -21.00 -31.55 5.37
N LYS A 96 -21.65 -30.81 6.27
CA LYS A 96 -22.82 -31.26 7.03
C LYS A 96 -24.03 -31.52 6.13
N LEU A 97 -24.28 -30.67 5.14
CA LEU A 97 -25.34 -30.84 4.15
C LEU A 97 -25.04 -31.97 3.17
N ASN A 98 -23.76 -32.34 3.03
CA ASN A 98 -23.27 -33.33 2.07
C ASN A 98 -23.74 -33.03 0.64
N GLN A 99 -23.78 -31.75 0.29
CA GLN A 99 -24.11 -31.24 -1.04
C GLN A 99 -23.18 -30.09 -1.41
N PRO A 100 -22.85 -29.90 -2.69
CA PRO A 100 -22.11 -28.73 -3.14
C PRO A 100 -22.88 -27.45 -2.82
N VAL A 101 -22.15 -26.37 -2.59
CA VAL A 101 -22.71 -25.04 -2.32
C VAL A 101 -21.96 -23.99 -3.13
N VAL A 102 -22.61 -22.85 -3.30
CA VAL A 102 -21.98 -21.62 -3.80
C VAL A 102 -21.86 -20.66 -2.64
N ILE A 103 -20.69 -20.05 -2.49
CA ILE A 103 -20.42 -19.03 -1.47
C ILE A 103 -20.07 -17.74 -2.20
N LEU A 104 -20.78 -16.67 -1.86
CA LEU A 104 -20.63 -15.32 -2.41
C LEU A 104 -20.39 -14.32 -1.28
N GLU A 105 -19.65 -13.25 -1.54
CA GLU A 105 -19.57 -12.07 -0.67
C GLU A 105 -20.71 -11.08 -0.98
N ASP A 106 -20.95 -10.11 -0.10
CA ASP A 106 -22.07 -9.15 -0.23
C ASP A 106 -21.84 -8.00 -1.21
N ASP A 107 -20.67 -7.96 -1.85
CA ASP A 107 -20.27 -6.95 -2.82
C ASP A 107 -20.23 -7.48 -4.26
N VAL A 108 -20.98 -8.54 -4.55
CA VAL A 108 -21.11 -9.11 -5.89
C VAL A 108 -22.40 -8.74 -6.62
N ALA A 109 -22.37 -8.92 -7.94
CA ALA A 109 -23.51 -8.96 -8.84
C ALA A 109 -23.49 -10.27 -9.65
N LEU A 110 -24.68 -10.76 -10.02
CA LEU A 110 -24.82 -12.00 -10.79
C LEU A 110 -24.89 -11.70 -12.29
N GLU A 111 -24.03 -12.34 -13.07
CA GLU A 111 -24.03 -12.20 -14.52
C GLU A 111 -25.09 -13.09 -15.19
N SER A 112 -25.38 -12.80 -16.46
CA SER A 112 -26.42 -13.52 -17.22
C SER A 112 -26.13 -15.03 -17.36
N ASN A 113 -24.86 -15.43 -17.36
CA ASN A 113 -24.42 -16.81 -17.46
C ASN A 113 -24.29 -17.52 -16.09
N PHE A 114 -24.68 -16.90 -14.97
CA PHE A 114 -24.52 -17.45 -13.62
C PHE A 114 -25.07 -18.89 -13.49
N MET A 115 -26.31 -19.11 -13.93
CA MET A 115 -26.94 -20.43 -13.82
C MET A 115 -26.28 -21.48 -14.71
N GLN A 116 -25.79 -21.10 -15.89
CA GLN A 116 -25.08 -22.01 -16.77
C GLN A 116 -23.79 -22.49 -16.08
N ALA A 117 -23.03 -21.55 -15.51
CA ALA A 117 -21.82 -21.87 -14.78
C ALA A 117 -22.05 -22.82 -13.61
N LEU A 118 -23.14 -22.66 -12.85
CA LEU A 118 -23.48 -23.58 -11.76
C LEU A 118 -23.78 -24.99 -12.27
N GLU A 119 -24.51 -25.11 -13.38
CA GLU A 119 -24.81 -26.42 -13.98
C GLU A 119 -23.57 -27.13 -14.50
N ASP A 120 -22.66 -26.38 -15.09
CA ASP A 120 -21.39 -26.91 -15.58
C ASP A 120 -20.49 -27.32 -14.40
N CYS A 121 -20.43 -26.51 -13.34
CA CYS A 121 -19.72 -26.88 -12.11
C CYS A 121 -20.26 -28.20 -11.53
N MET A 122 -21.58 -28.36 -11.44
CA MET A 122 -22.20 -29.59 -10.92
C MET A 122 -21.97 -30.83 -11.79
N LYS A 123 -21.73 -30.67 -13.09
CA LYS A 123 -21.39 -31.76 -14.02
C LYS A 123 -19.89 -32.04 -14.10
N SER A 124 -19.07 -31.09 -13.64
CA SER A 124 -17.62 -31.19 -13.67
C SER A 124 -17.08 -32.06 -12.52
N PRO A 125 -15.85 -32.60 -12.65
CA PRO A 125 -15.19 -33.32 -11.56
C PRO A 125 -14.41 -32.40 -10.60
N PHE A 126 -14.60 -31.08 -10.68
CA PHE A 126 -13.84 -30.11 -9.91
C PHE A 126 -14.46 -29.89 -8.52
N ASP A 127 -13.63 -30.00 -7.49
CA ASP A 127 -14.06 -29.84 -6.10
C ASP A 127 -14.21 -28.37 -5.68
N PHE A 128 -13.57 -27.46 -6.41
CA PHE A 128 -13.55 -26.03 -6.16
C PHE A 128 -13.41 -25.25 -7.48
N VAL A 129 -14.25 -24.25 -7.69
CA VAL A 129 -14.22 -23.39 -8.88
C VAL A 129 -14.55 -21.95 -8.48
N LYS A 130 -13.63 -21.01 -8.74
CA LYS A 130 -13.88 -19.58 -8.59
C LYS A 130 -14.90 -19.12 -9.63
N LEU A 131 -15.89 -18.38 -9.17
CA LEU A 131 -16.91 -17.72 -10.00
C LEU A 131 -16.52 -16.27 -10.30
N PHE A 132 -15.51 -15.76 -9.61
CA PHE A 132 -14.92 -14.46 -9.84
C PHE A 132 -13.44 -14.45 -9.45
N GLY A 133 -12.64 -13.64 -10.13
CA GLY A 133 -11.26 -13.36 -9.77
C GLY A 133 -10.57 -12.44 -10.76
N TRP A 134 -9.44 -11.87 -10.35
CA TRP A 134 -8.59 -11.02 -11.18
C TRP A 134 -7.13 -11.39 -11.01
N TYR A 135 -6.31 -11.02 -12.00
CA TYR A 135 -4.87 -11.08 -11.85
C TYR A 135 -4.38 -9.97 -10.94
N TRP A 136 -3.37 -10.28 -10.12
CA TRP A 136 -2.61 -9.22 -9.45
C TRP A 136 -1.91 -8.36 -10.49
N ASN A 137 -1.81 -7.05 -10.23
CA ASN A 137 -1.32 -6.03 -11.18
C ASN A 137 0.03 -6.36 -11.85
N PHE A 138 0.84 -7.26 -11.29
CA PHE A 138 2.14 -7.67 -11.81
C PHE A 138 2.08 -8.85 -12.79
N HIS A 139 0.97 -9.59 -12.86
CA HIS A 139 0.81 -10.72 -13.78
C HIS A 139 0.33 -10.26 -15.14
N LYS A 140 0.94 -10.79 -16.20
CA LYS A 140 0.55 -10.58 -17.58
C LYS A 140 0.42 -11.94 -18.24
N THR A 141 -0.73 -12.57 -18.06
CA THR A 141 -0.94 -13.88 -18.66
C THR A 141 -1.10 -13.77 -20.18
N ASN A 142 -0.78 -14.85 -20.90
CA ASN A 142 -0.79 -14.88 -22.36
C ASN A 142 -2.21 -14.73 -22.92
N LEU A 143 -3.20 -15.34 -22.25
CA LEU A 143 -4.59 -15.32 -22.71
C LEU A 143 -5.36 -14.07 -22.27
N ARG A 144 -4.88 -13.33 -21.27
CA ARG A 144 -5.51 -12.10 -20.72
C ARG A 144 -7.01 -12.26 -20.43
N THR A 145 -7.36 -13.42 -19.89
CA THR A 145 -8.76 -13.85 -19.73
C THR A 145 -9.48 -13.28 -18.52
N LEU A 146 -8.74 -12.81 -17.51
CA LEU A 146 -9.26 -12.17 -16.32
C LEU A 146 -8.85 -10.69 -16.31
N PRO A 147 -9.67 -9.81 -15.70
CA PRO A 147 -9.29 -8.42 -15.53
C PRO A 147 -8.02 -8.29 -14.68
N LEU A 148 -7.28 -7.19 -14.88
CA LEU A 148 -6.27 -6.76 -13.90
C LEU A 148 -7.00 -6.08 -12.74
N GLU A 149 -6.44 -6.17 -11.53
CA GLU A 149 -7.01 -5.51 -10.34
C GLU A 149 -7.39 -4.05 -10.61
N ARG A 150 -6.48 -3.25 -11.18
CA ARG A 150 -6.73 -1.86 -11.63
C ARG A 150 -7.95 -1.70 -12.54
N ASP A 151 -8.11 -2.57 -13.53
CA ASP A 151 -9.17 -2.47 -14.53
C ASP A 151 -10.51 -2.96 -13.95
N ALA A 152 -10.46 -3.93 -13.04
CA ALA A 152 -11.60 -4.34 -12.23
C ALA A 152 -12.10 -3.19 -11.35
N VAL A 153 -11.21 -2.32 -10.86
CA VAL A 153 -11.56 -1.10 -10.11
C VAL A 153 -12.16 -0.04 -11.04
N GLU A 154 -11.49 0.26 -12.15
CA GLU A 154 -11.89 1.35 -13.07
C GLU A 154 -13.22 1.07 -13.77
N SER A 155 -13.52 -0.20 -14.09
CA SER A 155 -14.78 -0.60 -14.73
C SER A 155 -16.04 -0.36 -13.88
N MET A 156 -15.89 -0.08 -12.58
CA MET A 156 -16.99 0.09 -11.62
C MET A 156 -17.49 1.55 -11.50
N GLY A 157 -16.92 2.45 -12.32
CA GLY A 157 -17.25 3.86 -12.33
C GLY A 157 -16.51 4.62 -11.24
N GLU A 158 -16.01 5.80 -11.59
CA GLU A 158 -15.48 6.76 -10.62
C GLU A 158 -16.59 7.09 -9.61
N THR A 159 -16.56 6.46 -8.43
CA THR A 159 -16.95 7.24 -7.25
C THR A 159 -16.00 8.43 -7.25
N PRO A 160 -16.50 9.67 -7.08
CA PRO A 160 -15.60 10.79 -6.90
C PRO A 160 -14.61 10.34 -5.85
N ILE A 161 -13.33 10.41 -6.20
CA ILE A 161 -12.37 10.79 -5.18
C ILE A 161 -13.03 12.06 -4.65
N GLU A 162 -13.72 11.96 -3.51
CA GLU A 162 -13.76 13.10 -2.62
C GLU A 162 -12.27 13.37 -2.49
N ASP A 163 -11.84 14.41 -3.19
CA ASP A 163 -10.68 15.16 -2.83
C ASP A 163 -10.93 15.45 -1.35
N HIS A 164 -10.47 14.54 -0.51
CA HIS A 164 -9.71 14.93 0.64
C HIS A 164 -8.55 15.73 0.04
N VAL A 165 -8.87 16.99 -0.31
CA VAL A 165 -8.21 18.15 0.27
C VAL A 165 -7.60 17.60 1.55
N LYS A 166 -6.30 17.32 1.46
CA LYS A 166 -5.46 17.25 2.63
C LYS A 166 -6.01 18.37 3.49
N THR A 167 -6.60 18.05 4.63
CA THR A 167 -6.61 19.02 5.70
C THR A 167 -5.12 19.21 5.93
N GLU A 168 -4.56 20.19 5.22
CA GLU A 168 -3.36 20.88 5.59
C GLU A 168 -3.57 21.14 7.06
N ALA A 169 -2.88 20.35 7.90
CA ALA A 169 -2.45 20.89 9.18
C ALA A 169 -1.93 22.27 8.81
N PRO A 170 -2.48 23.36 9.39
CA PRO A 170 -2.23 24.70 8.90
C PRO A 170 -0.74 24.81 8.67
N GLU A 171 -0.35 24.83 7.40
CA GLU A 171 0.97 25.20 7.02
C GLU A 171 1.02 26.64 7.53
N THR A 172 1.58 26.82 8.72
CA THR A 172 2.26 28.07 9.02
C THR A 172 3.08 28.32 7.76
N PRO A 173 2.81 29.42 7.03
CA PRO A 173 3.43 29.62 5.75
C PRO A 173 4.92 29.53 5.96
N ILE A 174 5.50 28.40 5.54
CA ILE A 174 6.92 28.33 5.32
C ILE A 174 7.01 29.09 4.01
N GLU A 175 7.18 30.41 4.15
CA GLU A 175 7.73 31.21 3.09
C GLU A 175 8.87 30.37 2.51
N ASN A 176 8.72 29.98 1.24
CA ASN A 176 9.85 29.70 0.39
C ASN A 176 10.66 30.99 0.38
N TYR A 177 11.46 31.17 1.43
CA TYR A 177 12.74 31.80 1.27
C TYR A 177 13.48 30.85 0.36
N GLU A 178 13.30 31.05 -0.94
CA GLU A 178 14.38 30.90 -1.88
C GLU A 178 15.56 31.60 -1.19
N VAL A 179 16.40 30.82 -0.51
CA VAL A 179 17.67 31.32 0.00
C VAL A 179 18.55 31.40 -1.23
N THR A 180 18.22 32.38 -2.09
CA THR A 180 19.20 32.97 -2.96
C THR A 180 20.42 33.26 -2.08
N PRO A 181 21.63 32.86 -2.50
CA PRO A 181 22.83 33.33 -1.84
C PRO A 181 22.71 34.86 -1.75
N PRO A 182 23.07 35.48 -0.61
CA PRO A 182 22.99 36.92 -0.50
C PRO A 182 23.69 37.53 -1.72
N PRO A 183 23.08 38.53 -2.39
CA PRO A 183 23.68 39.12 -3.57
C PRO A 183 25.12 39.52 -3.22
N PRO A 184 26.09 39.28 -4.12
CA PRO A 184 27.47 39.68 -3.87
C PRO A 184 27.43 41.18 -3.59
N ASN A 185 27.85 41.56 -2.39
CA ASN A 185 27.79 42.92 -1.91
C ASN A 185 28.50 43.83 -2.94
N PRO A 186 27.79 44.67 -3.73
CA PRO A 186 28.42 45.48 -4.74
C PRO A 186 28.86 46.79 -4.09
N THR A 187 29.64 46.74 -3.00
CA THR A 187 30.15 47.95 -2.35
C THR A 187 31.37 47.73 -1.45
N GLN A 188 32.29 46.81 -1.80
CA GLN A 188 33.56 46.71 -1.05
C GLN A 188 34.86 46.82 -1.84
N ASP A 189 34.83 47.13 -3.15
CA ASP A 189 36.06 47.33 -3.93
C ASP A 189 36.14 48.65 -4.72
N ALA A 190 35.35 49.68 -4.39
CA ALA A 190 35.42 50.96 -5.12
C ALA A 190 35.30 52.25 -4.28
N GLN A 191 35.29 52.19 -2.94
CA GLN A 191 35.17 53.41 -2.10
C GLN A 191 36.22 53.56 -1.00
N GLN A 192 37.26 52.73 -0.96
CA GLN A 192 38.38 52.94 -0.04
C GLN A 192 39.54 53.75 -0.67
N ASP A 193 39.64 53.80 -2.02
CA ASP A 193 40.77 54.42 -2.72
C ASP A 193 40.50 55.84 -3.28
N CYS A 194 39.28 56.39 -3.16
CA CYS A 194 38.93 57.70 -3.74
C CYS A 194 39.00 58.91 -2.78
N ILE A 195 39.63 58.79 -1.59
CA ILE A 195 39.81 59.94 -0.67
C ILE A 195 41.30 60.19 -0.39
N ILE A 196 42.16 59.90 -1.36
CA ILE A 196 43.51 60.44 -1.43
C ILE A 196 43.66 60.94 -2.87
N GLU A 197 44.00 62.23 -2.99
CA GLU A 197 44.29 62.96 -4.24
C GLU A 197 43.13 63.58 -5.03
N THR A 198 43.33 64.87 -5.28
CA THR A 198 42.57 65.89 -6.04
C THR A 198 41.35 66.49 -5.31
N GLN A 199 41.32 67.76 -4.92
CA GLN A 199 41.89 68.95 -5.54
C GLN A 199 42.55 69.90 -4.51
N GLN A 200 43.81 70.27 -4.78
CA GLN A 200 44.34 71.58 -4.42
C GLN A 200 43.73 72.60 -5.37
N GLU A 201 42.96 73.55 -4.85
CA GLU A 201 42.76 74.86 -5.47
C GLU A 201 42.54 75.91 -4.37
N GLU A 202 43.16 77.07 -4.57
CA GLU A 202 43.52 78.08 -3.56
C GLU A 202 42.33 78.72 -2.82
N LEU A 203 42.41 78.74 -1.49
CA LEU A 203 41.66 79.66 -0.63
C LEU A 203 42.49 80.92 -0.39
N SER A 204 42.43 81.88 -1.31
CA SER A 204 42.89 83.25 -1.09
C SER A 204 41.68 84.16 -0.78
N GLU A 205 41.38 84.35 0.52
CA GLU A 205 41.03 85.65 1.12
C GLU A 205 40.67 85.48 2.62
N PRO A 206 41.21 86.31 3.54
CA PRO A 206 40.98 86.15 4.97
C PRO A 206 39.66 86.80 5.39
N CYS A 207 38.61 85.98 5.56
CA CYS A 207 37.38 86.44 6.20
C CYS A 207 37.65 86.73 7.69
N LYS A 208 37.72 88.01 8.06
CA LYS A 208 37.86 88.48 9.44
C LYS A 208 36.61 88.12 10.26
N ILE A 209 36.63 86.95 10.88
CA ILE A 209 35.69 86.61 11.96
C ILE A 209 36.31 87.09 13.27
N ALA A 210 35.65 88.06 13.91
CA ALA A 210 36.04 88.57 15.22
C ALA A 210 36.11 87.41 16.25
N PRO A 211 37.13 87.36 17.13
CA PRO A 211 37.25 86.27 18.10
C PRO A 211 36.14 86.42 19.15
N GLN A 212 35.09 85.61 19.03
CA GLN A 212 34.18 85.41 20.15
C GLN A 212 34.96 84.71 21.26
N LYS A 213 35.20 85.42 22.36
CA LYS A 213 35.79 84.86 23.59
C LYS A 213 34.82 83.83 24.19
N THR A 214 34.86 82.59 23.71
CA THR A 214 34.32 81.45 24.45
C THR A 214 35.29 81.13 25.57
N SER A 215 34.84 81.21 26.83
CA SER A 215 35.66 80.83 27.97
C SER A 215 35.96 79.33 27.93
N PHE A 216 37.24 78.98 27.73
CA PHE A 216 37.69 77.60 27.78
C PHE A 216 37.65 77.12 29.24
N ASN A 217 36.72 76.22 29.57
CA ASN A 217 36.68 75.56 30.88
C ASN A 217 37.48 74.24 30.82
N PRO A 218 38.73 74.20 31.31
CA PRO A 218 39.59 73.02 31.20
C PRO A 218 39.03 71.79 31.94
N VAL A 219 38.17 71.97 32.94
CA VAL A 219 37.53 70.87 33.68
C VAL A 219 36.46 70.19 32.82
N ILE A 220 35.66 70.97 32.10
CA ILE A 220 34.63 70.45 31.17
C ILE A 220 35.31 69.71 30.02
N PHE A 221 36.34 70.29 29.41
CA PHE A 221 37.10 69.65 28.34
C PHE A 221 37.74 68.33 28.80
N ARG A 222 38.33 68.30 30.00
CA ARG A 222 38.91 67.07 30.58
C ARG A 222 37.83 66.00 30.85
N LYS A 223 36.61 66.39 31.27
CA LYS A 223 35.47 65.46 31.40
C LYS A 223 35.00 64.91 30.04
N ILE A 224 34.92 65.76 29.01
CA ILE A 224 34.57 65.35 27.63
C ILE A 224 35.62 64.38 27.08
N LYS A 225 36.92 64.70 27.20
CA LYS A 225 38.03 63.83 26.78
C LYS A 225 37.99 62.46 27.45
N ARG A 226 37.70 62.38 28.76
CA ARG A 226 37.53 61.08 29.45
C ARG A 226 36.33 60.28 28.93
N LYS A 227 35.20 60.95 28.69
CA LYS A 227 34.00 60.29 28.14
C LYS A 227 34.26 59.76 26.73
N LEU A 228 34.93 60.55 25.89
CA LEU A 228 35.32 60.16 24.53
C LEU A 228 36.28 58.97 24.54
N ASN A 229 37.33 59.01 25.36
CA ASN A 229 38.28 57.90 25.47
C ASN A 229 37.60 56.61 25.96
N ARG A 230 36.67 56.71 26.91
CA ARG A 230 35.87 55.56 27.36
C ARG A 230 34.97 55.01 26.25
N PHE A 231 34.37 55.89 25.45
CA PHE A 231 33.55 55.50 24.31
C PHE A 231 34.37 54.78 23.23
N ILE A 232 35.55 55.30 22.89
CA ILE A 232 36.50 54.66 21.96
C ILE A 232 36.92 53.29 22.48
N GLY A 233 37.26 53.16 23.77
CA GLY A 233 37.60 51.87 24.38
C GLY A 233 36.46 50.86 24.29
N ASN A 234 35.21 51.28 24.52
CA ASN A 234 34.02 50.43 24.36
C ASN A 234 33.80 50.00 22.91
N ILE A 235 34.04 50.90 21.93
CA ILE A 235 33.96 50.56 20.51
C ILE A 235 35.00 49.48 20.17
N LEU A 236 36.26 49.69 20.54
CA LEU A 236 37.34 48.74 20.27
C LEU A 236 37.06 47.36 20.87
N ALA A 237 36.56 47.31 22.12
CA ALA A 237 36.17 46.06 22.76
C ALA A 237 35.03 45.34 22.03
N ARG A 238 34.03 46.08 21.54
CA ARG A 238 32.94 45.51 20.72
C ARG A 238 33.42 45.01 19.36
N THR A 239 34.32 45.75 18.71
CA THR A 239 34.94 45.35 17.44
C THR A 239 35.68 44.02 17.58
N GLU A 240 36.38 43.81 18.69
CA GLU A 240 37.10 42.56 18.95
C GLU A 240 36.16 41.37 19.17
N VAL A 241 35.04 41.58 19.88
CA VAL A 241 33.99 40.55 20.02
C VAL A 241 33.35 40.23 18.67
N TYR A 242 33.11 41.24 17.84
CA TYR A 242 32.54 41.07 16.51
C TYR A 242 33.45 40.24 15.59
N LYS A 243 34.77 40.50 15.60
CA LYS A 243 35.75 39.69 14.86
C LYS A 243 35.72 38.22 15.26
N LYS A 244 35.62 37.92 16.55
CA LYS A 244 35.51 36.53 17.05
C LYS A 244 34.20 35.86 16.61
N LEU A 245 33.11 36.62 16.56
CA LEU A 245 31.82 36.10 16.10
C LEU A 245 31.84 35.78 14.59
N VAL A 246 32.41 36.68 13.78
CA VAL A 246 32.60 36.46 12.33
C VAL A 246 33.42 35.20 12.08
N GLY A 247 34.54 35.01 12.80
CA GLY A 247 35.35 33.79 12.64
C GLY A 247 34.60 32.50 12.99
N LYS A 248 33.69 32.52 13.97
CA LYS A 248 32.81 31.37 14.26
C LYS A 248 31.77 31.14 13.17
N TYR A 249 31.26 32.21 12.57
CA TYR A 249 30.32 32.13 11.46
C TYR A 249 30.98 31.51 10.22
N ASP A 250 32.23 31.88 9.93
CA ASP A 250 33.01 31.28 8.85
C ASP A 250 33.26 29.79 9.07
N GLU A 251 33.58 29.39 10.32
CA GLU A 251 33.76 27.96 10.66
C GLU A 251 32.44 27.17 10.52
N LEU A 252 31.32 27.76 10.93
CA LEU A 252 30.00 27.14 10.79
C LEU A 252 29.60 26.99 9.32
N THR A 253 29.88 28.01 8.49
CA THR A 253 29.60 28.00 7.06
C THR A 253 30.35 26.86 6.37
N LYS A 254 31.64 26.68 6.67
CA LYS A 254 32.44 25.56 6.13
C LYS A 254 31.87 24.18 6.53
N LYS A 255 31.39 24.02 7.76
CA LYS A 255 30.76 22.76 8.21
C LYS A 255 29.44 22.50 7.50
N TYR A 256 28.68 23.57 7.22
CA TYR A 256 27.45 23.47 6.44
C TYR A 256 27.73 23.01 5.02
N ASP A 257 28.73 23.60 4.35
CA ASP A 257 29.15 23.19 3.00
C ASP A 257 29.60 21.72 2.96
N GLU A 258 30.35 21.26 3.96
CA GLU A 258 30.75 19.84 4.07
C GLU A 258 29.55 18.91 4.27
N LEU A 259 28.55 19.32 5.07
CA LEU A 259 27.34 18.55 5.29
C LEU A 259 26.48 18.47 4.02
N THR A 260 26.34 19.58 3.29
CA THR A 260 25.65 19.63 2.00
C THR A 260 26.30 18.68 1.00
N GLY A 261 27.63 18.70 0.88
CA GLY A 261 28.34 17.75 0.00
C GLY A 261 28.11 16.28 0.36
N LYS A 262 28.04 15.95 1.66
CA LYS A 262 27.69 14.57 2.10
C LYS A 262 26.25 14.20 1.78
N TYR A 263 25.32 15.16 1.87
CA TYR A 263 23.92 14.95 1.51
C TYR A 263 23.77 14.69 0.01
N ASP A 264 24.47 15.45 -0.83
CA ASP A 264 24.47 15.26 -2.28
C ASP A 264 25.05 13.88 -2.67
N GLU A 265 26.15 13.46 -2.03
CA GLU A 265 26.73 12.12 -2.24
C GLU A 265 25.76 11.00 -1.84
N LEU A 266 25.08 11.16 -0.69
CA LEU A 266 24.08 10.20 -0.22
C LEU A 266 22.88 10.13 -1.17
N THR A 267 22.42 11.28 -1.66
CA THR A 267 21.32 11.38 -2.62
C THR A 267 21.68 10.67 -3.93
N GLY A 268 22.87 10.89 -4.48
CA GLY A 268 23.34 10.18 -5.67
C GLY A 268 23.47 8.66 -5.47
N LYS A 269 23.91 8.20 -4.28
CA LYS A 269 23.92 6.76 -3.95
C LYS A 269 22.52 6.19 -3.87
N TYR A 270 21.57 6.92 -3.29
CA TYR A 270 20.17 6.51 -3.19
C TYR A 270 19.53 6.37 -4.58
N GLU A 271 19.70 7.35 -5.45
CA GLU A 271 19.21 7.28 -6.84
C GLU A 271 19.83 6.12 -7.62
N SER A 272 21.14 5.87 -7.45
CA SER A 272 21.81 4.72 -8.07
C SER A 272 21.27 3.37 -7.57
N LEU A 273 20.95 3.26 -6.28
CA LEU A 273 20.33 2.06 -5.72
C LEU A 273 18.91 1.87 -6.25
N LEU A 274 18.13 2.95 -6.32
CA LEU A 274 16.76 2.92 -6.85
C LEU A 274 16.75 2.47 -8.33
N ALA A 275 17.67 2.98 -9.14
CA ALA A 275 17.82 2.57 -10.54
C ALA A 275 18.18 1.07 -10.68
N LYS A 276 19.08 0.56 -9.81
CA LYS A 276 19.42 -0.86 -9.78
C LYS A 276 18.23 -1.72 -9.34
N GLU A 277 17.47 -1.27 -8.34
CA GLU A 277 16.26 -1.95 -7.88
C GLU A 277 15.22 -2.04 -9.01
N THR A 278 14.96 -0.94 -9.72
CA THR A 278 14.03 -0.91 -10.86
C THR A 278 14.47 -1.88 -11.95
N ASN A 279 15.74 -1.87 -12.35
CA ASN A 279 16.26 -2.77 -13.38
C ASN A 279 16.15 -4.26 -12.97
N ILE A 280 16.43 -4.58 -11.71
CA ILE A 280 16.27 -5.94 -11.17
C ILE A 280 14.81 -6.36 -11.21
N LYS A 281 13.89 -5.48 -10.77
CA LYS A 281 12.45 -5.75 -10.80
C LYS A 281 11.95 -5.96 -12.22
N GLU A 282 12.27 -5.08 -13.16
CA GLU A 282 11.89 -5.22 -14.58
C GLU A 282 12.37 -6.56 -15.15
N THR A 283 13.66 -6.87 -15.01
CA THR A 283 14.23 -8.13 -15.51
C THR A 283 13.60 -9.36 -14.85
N PHE A 284 13.29 -9.26 -13.56
CA PHE A 284 12.64 -10.34 -12.81
C PHE A 284 11.21 -10.59 -13.32
N TRP A 285 10.42 -9.54 -13.50
CA TRP A 285 9.04 -9.63 -13.95
C TRP A 285 8.95 -10.10 -15.40
N GLU A 286 9.86 -9.66 -16.28
CA GLU A 286 9.95 -10.16 -17.66
C GLU A 286 10.18 -11.68 -17.69
N ARG A 287 11.18 -12.17 -16.94
CA ARG A 287 11.45 -13.61 -16.84
C ARG A 287 10.28 -14.41 -16.25
N ARG A 288 9.51 -13.80 -15.35
CA ARG A 288 8.34 -14.44 -14.75
C ARG A 288 7.22 -14.60 -15.78
N ALA A 289 6.93 -13.55 -16.56
CA ALA A 289 5.89 -13.58 -17.59
C ALA A 289 6.11 -14.70 -18.63
N ASP A 290 7.36 -14.94 -19.04
CA ASP A 290 7.73 -16.03 -19.95
C ASP A 290 7.47 -17.44 -19.39
N SER A 291 7.23 -17.56 -18.08
CA SER A 291 6.98 -18.82 -17.39
C SER A 291 5.52 -19.03 -17.00
N GLU A 292 4.63 -18.09 -17.28
CA GLU A 292 3.21 -18.20 -16.91
C GLU A 292 2.48 -19.17 -17.86
N GLU A 293 1.89 -20.22 -17.30
CA GLU A 293 1.18 -21.27 -18.04
C GLU A 293 -0.33 -21.23 -17.78
N GLU A 294 -1.09 -21.53 -18.82
CA GLU A 294 -2.55 -21.42 -18.83
C GLU A 294 -3.17 -22.60 -19.57
N ALA A 295 -4.33 -23.08 -19.10
CA ALA A 295 -5.07 -24.15 -19.74
C ALA A 295 -6.58 -24.02 -19.49
N PHE A 296 -7.36 -24.44 -20.49
CA PHE A 296 -8.80 -24.62 -20.39
C PHE A 296 -9.16 -26.11 -20.32
N PHE A 297 -10.16 -26.41 -19.51
CA PHE A 297 -10.80 -27.71 -19.41
C PHE A 297 -12.30 -27.52 -19.59
N LEU A 298 -12.95 -28.46 -20.29
CA LEU A 298 -14.40 -28.42 -20.56
C LEU A 298 -14.90 -27.03 -20.99
N GLU A 299 -14.11 -26.34 -21.81
CA GLU A 299 -14.32 -25.01 -22.43
C GLU A 299 -14.32 -23.82 -21.45
N HIS A 300 -14.84 -24.02 -20.24
CA HIS A 300 -15.09 -22.93 -19.30
C HIS A 300 -14.19 -22.92 -18.07
N PHE A 301 -13.46 -24.00 -17.79
CA PHE A 301 -12.67 -24.11 -16.56
C PHE A 301 -11.22 -23.77 -16.82
N TYR A 302 -10.86 -22.57 -16.39
CA TYR A 302 -9.55 -21.97 -16.60
C TYR A 302 -8.63 -22.27 -15.41
N LEU A 303 -7.47 -22.85 -15.71
CA LEU A 303 -6.37 -23.09 -14.79
C LEU A 303 -5.17 -22.25 -15.22
N THR A 304 -4.48 -21.66 -14.25
CA THR A 304 -3.30 -20.85 -14.50
C THR A 304 -2.23 -21.08 -13.44
N SER A 305 -0.97 -20.85 -13.81
CA SER A 305 0.16 -20.88 -12.89
C SER A 305 0.37 -19.54 -12.18
N VAL A 306 -0.53 -18.58 -12.34
CA VAL A 306 -0.48 -17.28 -11.63
C VAL A 306 -1.52 -17.20 -10.52
N TYR A 307 -1.33 -16.24 -9.61
CA TYR A 307 -2.29 -15.98 -8.56
C TYR A 307 -3.54 -15.30 -9.11
N VAL A 308 -4.72 -15.83 -8.79
CA VAL A 308 -6.03 -15.26 -9.13
C VAL A 308 -6.69 -14.77 -7.84
N ALA A 309 -6.73 -13.46 -7.61
CA ALA A 309 -7.24 -12.90 -6.37
C ALA A 309 -8.75 -13.09 -6.19
N SER A 310 -9.21 -12.70 -5.00
CA SER A 310 -10.60 -12.63 -4.57
C SER A 310 -11.21 -13.94 -4.09
N THR A 311 -12.12 -13.79 -3.13
CA THR A 311 -13.05 -14.80 -2.61
C THR A 311 -14.51 -14.40 -2.81
N ALA A 312 -14.76 -13.38 -3.64
CA ALA A 312 -16.08 -12.79 -3.84
C ALA A 312 -17.12 -13.81 -4.31
N GLY A 313 -16.73 -14.86 -5.03
CA GLY A 313 -17.64 -15.95 -5.35
C GLY A 313 -16.94 -17.24 -5.78
N TYR A 314 -17.40 -18.38 -5.26
CA TYR A 314 -16.92 -19.69 -5.68
C TYR A 314 -17.94 -20.82 -5.42
N TYR A 315 -17.81 -21.88 -6.22
CA TYR A 315 -18.47 -23.17 -6.03
C TYR A 315 -17.53 -24.12 -5.27
N ILE A 316 -18.08 -24.92 -4.34
CA ILE A 316 -17.31 -25.92 -3.60
C ILE A 316 -18.14 -27.18 -3.31
N THR A 317 -17.50 -28.36 -3.45
CA THR A 317 -18.09 -29.65 -3.09
C THR A 317 -17.83 -29.99 -1.61
N PRO A 318 -18.59 -30.93 -1.01
CA PRO A 318 -18.29 -31.41 0.34
C PRO A 318 -16.87 -31.97 0.49
N LYS A 319 -16.33 -32.57 -0.58
CA LYS A 319 -14.96 -33.05 -0.62
C LYS A 319 -13.96 -31.89 -0.57
N GLY A 320 -14.11 -30.88 -1.42
CA GLY A 320 -13.26 -29.69 -1.39
C GLY A 320 -13.34 -28.95 -0.05
N ALA A 321 -14.54 -28.75 0.47
CA ALA A 321 -14.78 -28.10 1.75
C ALA A 321 -14.12 -28.85 2.92
N LYS A 322 -14.25 -30.18 2.94
CA LYS A 322 -13.58 -31.03 3.95
C LYS A 322 -12.07 -30.85 3.90
N THR A 323 -11.48 -30.84 2.72
CA THR A 323 -10.04 -30.65 2.57
C THR A 323 -9.57 -29.26 3.03
N PHE A 324 -10.35 -28.20 2.76
CA PHE A 324 -10.07 -26.87 3.30
C PHE A 324 -10.16 -26.82 4.82
N ILE A 325 -11.15 -27.48 5.43
CA ILE A 325 -11.28 -27.56 6.89
C ILE A 325 -10.08 -28.28 7.51
N GLU A 326 -9.70 -29.45 6.97
CA GLU A 326 -8.55 -30.23 7.46
C GLU A 326 -7.24 -29.44 7.36
N ALA A 327 -7.05 -28.70 6.25
CA ALA A 327 -5.91 -27.82 6.08
C ALA A 327 -5.95 -26.63 7.07
N THR A 328 -7.11 -26.01 7.31
CA THR A 328 -7.27 -24.94 8.31
C THR A 328 -6.94 -25.44 9.71
N GLU A 329 -7.39 -26.65 10.08
CA GLU A 329 -7.12 -27.23 11.40
C GLU A 329 -5.64 -27.57 11.58
N ARG A 330 -4.97 -27.99 10.49
CA ARG A 330 -3.55 -28.32 10.46
C ARG A 330 -2.64 -27.09 10.51
N PHE A 331 -2.94 -26.06 9.71
CA PHE A 331 -2.07 -24.89 9.52
C PHE A 331 -2.47 -23.68 10.34
N LYS A 332 -3.70 -23.67 10.86
CA LYS A 332 -4.34 -22.50 11.49
C LYS A 332 -4.62 -21.39 10.46
N ILE A 333 -5.46 -20.44 10.84
CA ILE A 333 -5.78 -19.25 10.04
C ILE A 333 -4.62 -18.28 10.19
N ILE A 334 -3.65 -18.37 9.29
CA ILE A 334 -2.38 -17.63 9.36
C ILE A 334 -2.20 -16.60 8.25
N GLU A 335 -3.21 -16.50 7.38
CA GLU A 335 -3.26 -15.61 6.22
C GLU A 335 -4.73 -15.36 5.83
N PRO A 336 -5.00 -14.31 5.05
CA PRO A 336 -6.32 -14.08 4.46
C PRO A 336 -6.83 -15.30 3.67
N VAL A 337 -8.15 -15.47 3.64
CA VAL A 337 -8.81 -16.65 3.05
C VAL A 337 -8.55 -16.80 1.55
N ASP A 338 -8.41 -15.68 0.84
CA ASP A 338 -8.10 -15.69 -0.59
C ASP A 338 -6.70 -16.23 -0.86
N MET A 339 -5.71 -15.89 -0.03
CA MET A 339 -4.36 -16.43 -0.11
C MET A 339 -4.35 -17.94 0.16
N PHE A 340 -5.08 -18.37 1.20
CA PHE A 340 -5.17 -19.77 1.56
C PHE A 340 -5.76 -20.62 0.43
N ILE A 341 -6.89 -20.19 -0.15
CA ILE A 341 -7.59 -20.89 -1.25
C ILE A 341 -6.75 -20.95 -2.54
N ASN A 342 -5.95 -19.92 -2.77
CA ASN A 342 -5.07 -19.85 -3.95
C ASN A 342 -3.80 -20.67 -3.79
N ASN A 343 -3.53 -21.22 -2.60
CA ASN A 343 -2.32 -21.97 -2.32
C ASN A 343 -2.60 -23.48 -2.21
N PRO A 344 -2.59 -24.21 -3.35
CA PRO A 344 -2.85 -25.64 -3.38
C PRO A 344 -1.83 -26.47 -2.59
N THR A 345 -0.74 -25.89 -2.09
CA THR A 345 0.24 -26.60 -1.25
C THR A 345 -0.27 -26.83 0.18
N TYR A 346 -1.25 -26.08 0.65
CA TYR A 346 -1.88 -26.33 1.95
C TYR A 346 -2.92 -27.45 1.90
N HIS A 347 -3.67 -27.52 0.81
CA HIS A 347 -4.91 -28.29 0.77
C HIS A 347 -5.00 -29.27 -0.41
N ASP A 348 -4.07 -29.30 -1.36
CA ASP A 348 -4.11 -30.25 -2.49
C ASP A 348 -5.43 -30.22 -3.31
N VAL A 349 -6.06 -29.05 -3.44
CA VAL A 349 -7.25 -28.82 -4.28
C VAL A 349 -6.84 -27.95 -5.46
N ALA A 350 -7.35 -28.22 -6.66
CA ALA A 350 -7.10 -27.40 -7.83
C ALA A 350 -7.91 -26.10 -7.77
N THR A 351 -7.25 -24.96 -8.04
CA THR A 351 -7.87 -23.64 -8.06
C THR A 351 -8.21 -23.26 -9.49
N LEU A 352 -9.38 -23.69 -9.98
CA LEU A 352 -9.89 -23.30 -11.30
C LEU A 352 -10.78 -22.05 -11.21
N THR A 353 -10.87 -21.30 -12.30
CA THR A 353 -11.80 -20.17 -12.45
C THR A 353 -12.75 -20.45 -13.61
N TYR A 354 -14.04 -20.19 -13.43
CA TYR A 354 -15.01 -20.32 -14.51
C TYR A 354 -14.99 -19.10 -15.43
N LEU A 355 -14.97 -19.32 -16.75
CA LEU A 355 -14.98 -18.27 -17.76
C LEU A 355 -16.07 -18.53 -18.83
N PRO A 356 -16.78 -17.48 -19.30
CA PRO A 356 -16.72 -16.08 -18.84
C PRO A 356 -17.23 -15.94 -17.40
N LEU A 357 -16.73 -14.95 -16.66
CA LEU A 357 -16.99 -14.79 -15.22
C LEU A 357 -18.51 -14.70 -14.95
N PRO A 358 -19.10 -15.64 -14.18
CA PRO A 358 -20.54 -15.65 -13.87
C PRO A 358 -20.94 -14.70 -12.74
N VAL A 359 -19.96 -14.10 -12.08
CA VAL A 359 -20.13 -13.14 -10.99
C VAL A 359 -19.23 -11.95 -11.31
N SER A 360 -19.68 -10.75 -10.96
CA SER A 360 -18.91 -9.51 -11.03
C SER A 360 -18.98 -8.78 -9.69
N LEU A 361 -18.18 -7.74 -9.50
CA LEU A 361 -18.34 -6.86 -8.35
C LEU A 361 -19.50 -5.88 -8.58
N ASN A 362 -20.16 -5.48 -7.50
CA ASN A 362 -21.14 -4.41 -7.53
C ASN A 362 -20.52 -3.06 -7.10
N LYS A 363 -21.28 -1.98 -7.28
CA LYS A 363 -20.87 -0.60 -6.93
C LYS A 363 -20.51 -0.38 -5.45
N HIS A 364 -20.81 -1.35 -4.57
CA HIS A 364 -20.52 -1.29 -3.14
C HIS A 364 -19.29 -2.11 -2.74
N CYS A 365 -18.59 -2.71 -3.72
CA CYS A 365 -17.27 -3.26 -3.53
C CYS A 365 -16.31 -2.11 -3.22
N LYS A 366 -16.14 -1.86 -1.93
CA LYS A 366 -14.97 -1.16 -1.44
C LYS A 366 -13.90 -2.23 -1.41
N ILE A 367 -13.01 -2.22 -2.40
CA ILE A 367 -11.73 -2.93 -2.27
C ILE A 367 -11.22 -2.49 -0.91
N SER A 368 -11.11 -3.44 0.00
CA SER A 368 -10.75 -3.17 1.37
C SER A 368 -9.35 -2.59 1.32
N THR A 369 -9.25 -1.26 1.28
CA THR A 369 -8.00 -0.53 1.44
C THR A 369 -7.69 -0.64 2.93
N ILE A 370 -7.22 -1.84 3.29
CA ILE A 370 -6.89 -2.35 4.63
C ILE A 370 -5.76 -1.53 5.29
N GLN A 371 -5.48 -0.33 4.80
CA GLN A 371 -4.46 0.57 5.29
C GLN A 371 -5.01 1.71 6.16
N ASN A 372 -6.33 1.92 6.25
CA ASN A 372 -6.89 3.11 6.92
C ASN A 372 -7.97 2.87 8.00
N LEU A 373 -8.11 1.66 8.54
CA LEU A 373 -9.06 1.42 9.63
C LEU A 373 -8.39 1.51 11.00
N LYS A 374 -8.98 2.34 11.88
CA LYS A 374 -8.55 2.53 13.28
C LYS A 374 -8.28 1.18 13.94
N LYS A 375 -7.09 1.05 14.56
CA LYS A 375 -6.72 -0.11 15.37
C LYS A 375 -7.88 -0.52 16.28
N SER A 376 -8.37 -1.74 16.11
CA SER A 376 -9.19 -2.41 17.11
C SER A 376 -8.37 -2.66 18.37
N ASP A 377 -9.01 -2.69 19.54
CA ASP A 377 -8.35 -3.02 20.82
C ASP A 377 -7.84 -4.48 20.89
N ILE A 378 -8.26 -5.32 19.94
CA ILE A 378 -7.78 -6.68 19.75
C ILE A 378 -6.58 -6.64 18.80
N SER A 379 -5.39 -6.97 19.32
CA SER A 379 -4.15 -7.14 18.55
C SER A 379 -3.86 -8.63 18.40
N LEU A 380 -3.59 -9.06 17.16
CA LEU A 380 -3.14 -10.40 16.83
C LEU A 380 -1.59 -10.42 16.81
N SER A 381 -0.99 -10.00 17.94
CA SER A 381 0.41 -9.58 18.06
C SER A 381 1.41 -10.47 17.31
N GLY A 382 2.20 -9.89 16.41
CA GLY A 382 3.22 -10.53 15.57
C GLY A 382 4.49 -9.69 15.45
N PRO A 383 5.62 -10.29 15.03
CA PRO A 383 6.91 -9.60 14.91
C PRO A 383 6.97 -8.63 13.72
N LYS A 384 7.85 -7.64 13.80
CA LYS A 384 8.06 -6.62 12.75
C LYS A 384 8.77 -7.23 11.54
N LYS A 385 8.23 -6.98 10.34
CA LYS A 385 8.79 -7.44 9.05
C LYS A 385 10.05 -6.64 8.65
N SER A 386 11.06 -7.34 8.11
CA SER A 386 12.22 -6.75 7.43
C SER A 386 11.98 -6.77 5.92
N TYR A 387 12.24 -5.65 5.23
CA TYR A 387 11.88 -5.45 3.82
C TYR A 387 12.81 -6.12 2.78
N LEU A 388 13.84 -6.83 3.22
CA LEU A 388 14.91 -7.35 2.35
C LEU A 388 14.69 -8.75 1.75
N ASP A 389 13.53 -9.41 1.97
CA ASP A 389 13.34 -10.84 1.66
C ASP A 389 12.30 -11.18 0.56
N ASN A 390 11.78 -10.19 -0.18
CA ASN A 390 10.60 -10.42 -1.03
C ASN A 390 10.91 -11.12 -2.38
N LEU A 391 12.07 -10.87 -3.00
CA LEU A 391 12.39 -11.42 -4.32
C LEU A 391 12.58 -12.95 -4.32
N LEU A 392 13.23 -13.48 -3.28
CA LEU A 392 13.41 -14.93 -3.12
C LEU A 392 12.05 -15.61 -2.90
N TYR A 393 11.20 -14.97 -2.11
CA TYR A 393 9.84 -15.44 -1.88
C TYR A 393 9.03 -15.50 -3.18
N ASP A 394 9.08 -14.46 -4.01
CA ASP A 394 8.36 -14.44 -5.28
C ASP A 394 8.81 -15.56 -6.24
N GLN A 395 10.11 -15.86 -6.27
CA GLN A 395 10.67 -16.99 -7.02
C GLN A 395 10.18 -18.34 -6.50
N LEU A 396 10.16 -18.52 -5.18
CA LEU A 396 9.65 -19.74 -4.57
C LEU A 396 8.16 -19.90 -4.84
N ASN A 397 7.39 -18.82 -4.71
CA ASN A 397 5.96 -18.81 -4.96
C ASN A 397 5.63 -19.14 -6.43
N THR A 398 6.33 -18.53 -7.41
CA THR A 398 6.13 -18.90 -8.83
C THR A 398 6.45 -20.37 -9.10
N ARG A 399 7.53 -20.91 -8.51
CA ARG A 399 7.81 -22.35 -8.62
C ARG A 399 6.72 -23.22 -7.98
N LYS A 400 6.14 -22.81 -6.85
CA LYS A 400 5.01 -23.51 -6.21
C LYS A 400 3.80 -23.52 -7.14
N CYS A 401 3.40 -22.37 -7.69
CA CYS A 401 2.26 -22.25 -8.59
C CYS A 401 2.46 -23.05 -9.89
N LEU A 402 3.66 -23.04 -10.47
CA LEU A 402 3.98 -23.84 -11.66
C LEU A 402 3.89 -25.34 -11.41
N LYS A 403 4.44 -25.82 -10.28
CA LYS A 403 4.32 -27.23 -9.89
C LYS A 403 2.86 -27.64 -9.72
N ALA A 404 2.04 -26.79 -9.11
CA ALA A 404 0.62 -27.03 -8.96
C ALA A 404 -0.10 -27.06 -10.32
N PHE A 405 0.21 -26.11 -11.20
CA PHE A 405 -0.31 -26.08 -12.57
C PHE A 405 0.01 -27.39 -13.30
N HIS A 406 1.27 -27.83 -13.33
CA HIS A 406 1.66 -29.08 -14.00
C HIS A 406 0.99 -30.31 -13.38
N LYS A 407 0.87 -30.37 -12.04
CA LYS A 407 0.17 -31.45 -11.33
C LYS A 407 -1.28 -31.57 -11.81
N TYR A 408 -2.04 -30.48 -11.75
CA TYR A 408 -3.46 -30.51 -12.09
C TYR A 408 -3.72 -30.55 -13.59
N SER A 409 -2.88 -29.91 -14.40
CA SER A 409 -2.94 -30.00 -15.87
C SER A 409 -2.74 -31.44 -16.34
N LYS A 410 -1.82 -32.19 -15.71
CA LYS A 410 -1.65 -33.61 -15.97
C LYS A 410 -2.84 -34.44 -15.48
N GLN A 411 -3.34 -34.16 -14.27
CA GLN A 411 -4.48 -34.88 -13.68
C GLN A 411 -5.76 -34.75 -14.53
N TYR A 412 -6.01 -33.56 -15.08
CA TYR A 412 -7.19 -33.26 -15.87
C TYR A 412 -6.95 -33.28 -17.39
N ALA A 413 -5.81 -33.82 -17.84
CA ALA A 413 -5.46 -33.88 -19.26
C ALA A 413 -6.57 -34.47 -20.17
N PRO A 414 -7.35 -35.49 -19.76
CA PRO A 414 -8.46 -36.00 -20.57
C PRO A 414 -9.61 -35.01 -20.79
N LEU A 415 -9.71 -33.97 -19.96
CA LEU A 415 -10.76 -32.95 -20.01
C LEU A 415 -10.30 -31.66 -20.70
N LYS A 416 -9.04 -31.62 -21.16
CA LYS A 416 -8.42 -30.42 -21.71
C LYS A 416 -9.12 -30.03 -23.01
N THR A 417 -9.54 -28.78 -23.10
CA THR A 417 -10.10 -28.24 -24.33
C THR A 417 -8.99 -28.20 -25.38
N PRO A 418 -9.20 -28.73 -26.58
CA PRO A 418 -8.27 -28.56 -27.68
C PRO A 418 -8.01 -27.06 -27.86
N LYS A 419 -6.74 -26.65 -27.97
CA LYS A 419 -6.46 -25.30 -28.48
C LYS A 419 -7.01 -25.29 -29.90
N GLU A 420 -8.13 -24.59 -30.14
CA GLU A 420 -8.42 -24.15 -31.50
C GLU A 420 -7.20 -23.33 -31.93
N VAL A 421 -6.50 -23.82 -32.95
CA VAL A 421 -5.27 -23.22 -33.51
C VAL A 421 -5.64 -22.00 -34.34
#